data_AF-A0AAN4YY71-F1
#
_entry.id   AF-A0AAN4YY71-F1
#
_cell.length_a   1.000
_cell.length_b   1.000
_cell.length_c   1.000
_cell.angle_alpha   90.00
_cell.angle_beta   90.00
_cell.angle_gamma   90.00
#
_symmetry.space_group_name_H-M   'P 1'
#
loop_
_entity.id
_entity.type
_entity.pdbx_description
1 polymer ?
#
loop_
_entity_poly.entity_id
_entity_poly.type
_entity_poly.pdbx_seq_one_letter_code
_entity_poly.pdbx_strand_id
1 'polypeptide(L)'
;MKATVSVVFILAEANAFTYNLSPIQPRTQPYNKSYSDQCTELSTIFGSALHYPNNDSFTIWDAKQQEVRPACQIEPSTPSEVSQVLEILVHYWCYFSVKGGGHSRNPGDSNSVGGVTVDLDRMTQVDILEHVGTVGVGGFTLGGGTSPFSNKYGWALDNVYEYEVRLSLESLEALFPYPECFILYRSRGGNNFGIVTAFTVRTFSQGPVSTTTTTYLQNQTEQVLDQVYQLFTDDALTSDVEMGYDMYYTYVSQDDSFSLSGTQRYGKPVRNPAVFKAIYQIPRLTRSTTISNMGNLTRESEPLGTTRYAPGPFNADTLIPHWHWY
;
A
#
# COMPACT_ATOMS: atom_id res chain seq x y z
N MET A 1 9.57 26.43 16.00
CA MET A 1 10.75 27.32 16.05
C MET A 1 11.41 27.33 14.68
N LYS A 2 12.05 28.43 14.26
CA LYS A 2 12.80 28.47 12.99
C LYS A 2 14.27 28.11 13.23
N ALA A 3 14.86 27.36 12.31
CA ALA A 3 16.27 27.41 12.00
C ALA A 3 16.40 27.56 10.48
N THR A 4 17.15 28.57 10.03
CA THR A 4 17.43 28.77 8.60
C THR A 4 18.77 28.11 8.29
N VAL A 5 18.79 27.19 7.32
CA VAL A 5 20.02 26.74 6.68
C VAL A 5 19.92 27.10 5.21
N SER A 6 20.83 27.97 4.75
CA SER A 6 21.01 28.21 3.32
C SER A 6 21.84 27.06 2.76
N VAL A 7 21.34 26.36 1.73
CA VAL A 7 22.15 25.40 0.98
C VAL A 7 22.12 25.82 -0.49
N VAL A 8 23.32 25.90 -1.05
CA VAL A 8 23.62 26.33 -2.41
C VAL A 8 23.20 25.22 -3.39
N PHE A 9 22.72 25.59 -4.59
CA PHE A 9 22.67 24.67 -5.73
C PHE A 9 24.10 24.31 -6.13
N ILE A 10 24.64 23.25 -5.55
CA ILE A 10 25.84 22.58 -6.04
C ILE A 10 25.34 21.39 -6.86
N LEU A 11 25.60 21.43 -8.16
CA LEU A 11 25.64 20.21 -8.97
C LEU A 11 26.81 19.38 -8.44
N ALA A 12 26.52 18.53 -7.45
CA ALA A 12 27.50 17.61 -6.92
C ALA A 12 27.66 16.48 -7.92
N GLU A 13 28.78 16.49 -8.64
CA GLU A 13 29.31 15.26 -9.23
C GLU A 13 29.37 14.22 -8.11
N ALA A 14 28.77 13.04 -8.34
CA ALA A 14 28.76 11.97 -7.37
C ALA A 14 30.20 11.51 -7.13
N ASN A 15 30.83 12.02 -6.06
CA ASN A 15 32.05 11.48 -5.51
C ASN A 15 31.73 10.09 -4.98
N ALA A 16 31.81 9.11 -5.88
CA ALA A 16 31.65 7.71 -5.57
C ALA A 16 32.66 7.33 -4.49
N PHE A 17 32.18 7.22 -3.25
CA PHE A 17 32.85 6.37 -2.28
C PHE A 17 32.82 4.98 -2.86
N THR A 18 33.98 4.53 -3.35
CA THR A 18 34.17 3.18 -3.88
C THR A 18 34.09 2.22 -2.70
N TYR A 19 32.87 1.86 -2.32
CA TYR A 19 32.62 0.57 -1.69
C TYR A 19 33.26 -0.45 -2.61
N ASN A 20 34.21 -1.21 -2.09
CA ASN A 20 34.91 -2.25 -2.84
C ASN A 20 33.99 -3.48 -2.94
N LEU A 21 32.82 -3.27 -3.54
CA LEU A 21 31.88 -4.31 -3.92
C LEU A 21 32.57 -5.13 -5.00
N SER A 22 33.11 -6.26 -4.59
CA SER A 22 33.54 -7.33 -5.50
C SER A 22 32.45 -7.51 -6.56
N PRO A 23 32.75 -7.34 -7.86
CA PRO A 23 31.75 -7.48 -8.90
C PRO A 23 31.06 -8.84 -8.75
N ILE A 24 29.74 -8.83 -8.53
CA ILE A 24 28.94 -10.06 -8.40
C ILE A 24 29.17 -10.84 -9.69
N GLN A 25 29.99 -11.89 -9.60
CA GLN A 25 30.23 -12.78 -10.74
C GLN A 25 28.88 -13.41 -11.06
N PRO A 26 28.33 -13.23 -12.29
CA PRO A 26 27.11 -13.91 -12.67
C PRO A 26 27.36 -15.41 -12.50
N ARG A 27 26.58 -16.10 -11.65
CA ARG A 27 26.75 -17.55 -11.48
C ARG A 27 26.36 -18.23 -12.80
N THR A 28 27.36 -18.75 -13.50
CA THR A 28 27.22 -19.32 -14.86
C THR A 28 26.67 -20.75 -14.88
N GLN A 29 26.22 -21.28 -13.74
CA GLN A 29 25.70 -22.63 -13.57
C GLN A 29 24.16 -22.62 -13.65
N PRO A 30 23.53 -23.45 -14.49
CA PRO A 30 22.07 -23.56 -14.54
C PRO A 30 21.52 -24.10 -13.21
N TYR A 31 20.44 -23.47 -12.74
CA TYR A 31 19.82 -23.74 -11.44
C TYR A 31 19.26 -25.17 -11.38
N ASN A 32 19.71 -25.94 -10.38
CA ASN A 32 19.39 -27.36 -10.24
C ASN A 32 19.09 -27.77 -8.78
N LYS A 33 18.71 -26.81 -7.92
CA LYS A 33 18.18 -27.07 -6.58
C LYS A 33 16.65 -27.06 -6.62
N SER A 34 16.03 -27.93 -5.81
CA SER A 34 14.58 -28.03 -5.74
C SER A 34 14.01 -26.94 -4.84
N TYR A 35 12.81 -26.43 -5.14
CA TYR A 35 12.07 -25.52 -4.24
C TYR A 35 11.71 -26.16 -2.88
N SER A 36 11.99 -27.45 -2.66
CA SER A 36 11.92 -28.10 -1.35
C SER A 36 13.04 -27.69 -0.40
N ASP A 37 14.21 -27.33 -0.94
CA ASP A 37 15.45 -27.35 -0.17
C ASP A 37 15.54 -26.12 0.74
N GLN A 38 15.20 -24.93 0.21
CA GLN A 38 15.11 -23.71 1.01
C GLN A 38 13.97 -23.77 2.04
N CYS A 39 12.84 -24.39 1.72
CA CYS A 39 11.75 -24.57 2.70
C CYS A 39 12.16 -25.52 3.84
N THR A 40 13.00 -26.52 3.56
CA THR A 40 13.55 -27.43 4.57
C THR A 40 14.57 -26.72 5.48
N GLU A 41 15.41 -25.86 4.92
CA GLU A 41 16.37 -25.05 5.69
C GLU A 41 15.63 -24.02 6.56
N LEU A 42 14.65 -23.31 5.99
CA LEU A 42 13.79 -22.38 6.73
C LEU A 42 13.00 -23.11 7.84
N SER A 43 12.46 -24.32 7.63
CA SER A 43 11.77 -25.06 8.70
C SER A 43 12.71 -25.47 9.83
N THR A 44 13.99 -25.73 9.51
CA THR A 44 15.00 -26.12 10.48
C THR A 44 15.40 -24.96 11.40
N ILE A 45 15.43 -23.74 10.85
CA ILE A 45 15.83 -22.52 11.58
C ILE A 45 14.64 -21.88 12.31
N PHE A 46 13.50 -21.75 11.64
CA PHE A 46 12.35 -20.97 12.11
C PHE A 46 11.20 -21.83 12.69
N GLY A 47 11.26 -23.15 12.55
CA GLY A 47 10.33 -24.09 13.17
C GLY A 47 8.87 -23.77 12.86
N SER A 48 8.09 -23.44 13.89
CA SER A 48 6.65 -23.15 13.80
C SER A 48 6.29 -21.82 13.13
N ALA A 49 7.25 -20.98 12.76
CA ALA A 49 7.01 -19.79 11.95
C ALA A 49 7.02 -20.09 10.44
N LEU A 50 7.38 -21.31 10.02
CA LEU A 50 7.22 -21.76 8.63
C LEU A 50 5.91 -22.54 8.45
N HIS A 51 5.12 -22.14 7.47
CA HIS A 51 3.89 -22.81 7.06
C HIS A 51 4.02 -23.40 5.67
N TYR A 52 3.51 -24.63 5.51
CA TYR A 52 3.39 -25.28 4.20
C TYR A 52 1.95 -25.13 3.66
N PRO A 53 1.74 -25.09 2.33
CA PRO A 53 0.42 -24.88 1.74
C PRO A 53 -0.64 -25.86 2.26
N ASN A 54 -1.83 -25.32 2.56
CA ASN A 54 -3.01 -26.03 3.09
C ASN A 54 -2.89 -26.48 4.57
N ASN A 55 -1.86 -26.06 5.31
CA ASN A 55 -1.69 -26.42 6.72
C ASN A 55 -2.07 -25.30 7.72
N ASP A 56 -2.41 -24.10 7.23
CA ASP A 56 -2.69 -22.91 8.05
C ASP A 56 -3.86 -22.06 7.50
N SER A 57 -4.11 -20.91 8.14
CA SER A 57 -5.15 -19.94 7.77
C SER A 57 -4.56 -18.69 7.09
N PHE A 58 -3.81 -18.87 6.00
CA PHE A 58 -3.31 -17.75 5.20
C PHE A 58 -4.44 -16.93 4.55
N THR A 59 -4.47 -15.62 4.82
CA THR A 59 -5.51 -14.71 4.29
C THR A 59 -4.92 -13.52 3.55
N ILE A 60 -5.45 -13.27 2.34
CA ILE A 60 -5.11 -12.13 1.46
C ILE A 60 -6.41 -11.49 0.95
N TRP A 61 -6.38 -10.19 0.66
CA TRP A 61 -7.58 -9.46 0.22
C TRP A 61 -8.13 -9.92 -1.14
N ASP A 62 -7.27 -10.09 -2.15
CA ASP A 62 -7.68 -10.48 -3.50
C ASP A 62 -7.65 -12.01 -3.70
N ALA A 63 -8.77 -12.58 -4.15
CA ALA A 63 -8.94 -14.01 -4.38
C ALA A 63 -7.98 -14.56 -5.45
N LYS A 64 -7.61 -13.77 -6.47
CA LYS A 64 -6.65 -14.19 -7.50
C LYS A 64 -5.26 -14.45 -6.93
N GLN A 65 -4.92 -13.76 -5.83
CA GLN A 65 -3.69 -14.02 -5.09
C GLN A 65 -3.81 -15.18 -4.10
N GLN A 66 -5.02 -15.56 -3.66
CA GLN A 66 -5.25 -16.78 -2.87
C GLN A 66 -5.18 -18.05 -3.73
N GLU A 67 -5.50 -17.96 -5.02
CA GLU A 67 -5.35 -19.06 -5.98
C GLU A 67 -3.88 -19.44 -6.22
N VAL A 68 -2.96 -18.47 -6.07
CA VAL A 68 -1.50 -18.66 -6.14
C VAL A 68 -1.01 -19.49 -4.96
N ARG A 69 -0.07 -20.41 -5.19
CA ARG A 69 0.52 -21.27 -4.15
C ARG A 69 2.04 -21.08 -4.06
N PRO A 70 2.59 -20.69 -2.89
CA PRO A 70 4.02 -20.72 -2.63
C PRO A 70 4.46 -22.17 -2.35
N ALA A 71 5.76 -22.44 -2.37
CA ALA A 71 6.34 -23.68 -1.84
C ALA A 71 6.24 -23.73 -0.30
N CYS A 72 6.47 -22.58 0.35
CA CYS A 72 6.25 -22.37 1.78
C CYS A 72 6.10 -20.87 2.08
N GLN A 73 5.52 -20.56 3.24
CA GLN A 73 5.40 -19.22 3.81
C GLN A 73 6.23 -19.14 5.09
N ILE A 74 6.88 -18.02 5.33
CA ILE A 74 7.69 -17.76 6.53
C ILE A 74 7.20 -16.48 7.20
N GLU A 75 6.92 -16.53 8.50
CA GLU A 75 6.45 -15.39 9.30
C GLU A 75 7.54 -14.87 10.26
N PRO A 76 8.54 -14.12 9.78
CA PRO A 76 9.53 -13.48 10.66
C PRO A 76 8.84 -12.48 11.60
N SER A 77 9.38 -12.39 12.81
CA SER A 77 8.92 -11.51 13.89
C SER A 77 9.92 -10.40 14.23
N THR A 78 11.16 -10.48 13.74
CA THR A 78 12.18 -9.44 13.94
C THR A 78 12.93 -9.09 12.64
N PRO A 79 13.53 -7.89 12.53
CA PRO A 79 14.35 -7.54 11.38
C PRO A 79 15.59 -8.43 11.17
N SER A 80 16.10 -9.05 12.25
CA SER A 80 17.19 -10.04 12.18
C SER A 80 16.73 -11.34 11.53
N GLU A 81 15.51 -11.80 11.83
CA GLU A 81 14.91 -12.97 11.17
C GLU A 81 14.66 -12.69 9.68
N VAL A 82 14.18 -11.49 9.31
CA VAL A 82 14.05 -11.06 7.91
C VAL A 82 15.40 -11.13 7.17
N SER A 83 16.49 -10.73 7.83
CA SER A 83 17.84 -10.76 7.24
C SER A 83 18.30 -12.19 6.97
N GLN A 84 18.15 -13.09 7.95
CA GLN A 84 18.46 -14.53 7.81
C GLN A 84 17.60 -15.20 6.72
N VAL A 85 16.31 -14.85 6.61
CA VAL A 85 15.45 -15.30 5.52
C VAL A 85 16.00 -14.84 4.16
N LEU A 86 16.39 -13.57 4.02
CA LEU A 86 16.96 -13.05 2.77
C LEU A 86 18.28 -13.72 2.37
N GLU A 87 19.15 -14.02 3.33
CA GLU A 87 20.40 -14.77 3.11
C GLU A 87 20.12 -16.16 2.51
N ILE A 88 19.16 -16.89 3.08
CA ILE A 88 18.72 -18.20 2.57
C ILE A 88 18.11 -18.05 1.16
N LEU A 89 17.18 -17.11 0.97
CA LEU A 89 16.54 -16.91 -0.33
C LEU A 89 17.55 -16.58 -1.44
N VAL A 90 18.59 -15.79 -1.15
CA VAL A 90 19.66 -15.49 -2.12
C VAL A 90 20.65 -16.65 -2.30
N HIS A 91 20.97 -17.41 -1.25
CA HIS A 91 21.78 -18.63 -1.39
C HIS A 91 21.11 -19.66 -2.31
N TYR A 92 19.80 -19.80 -2.19
CA TYR A 92 18.98 -20.70 -3.00
C TYR A 92 18.45 -20.06 -4.30
N TRP A 93 18.75 -18.80 -4.63
CA TRP A 93 18.19 -18.11 -5.81
C TRP A 93 16.65 -18.24 -5.91
N CYS A 94 15.99 -18.24 -4.76
CA CYS A 94 14.57 -18.52 -4.67
C CYS A 94 13.76 -17.28 -5.08
N TYR A 95 12.78 -17.47 -5.96
CA TYR A 95 11.74 -16.46 -6.18
C TYR A 95 10.96 -16.24 -4.88
N PHE A 96 10.65 -14.99 -4.53
CA PHE A 96 9.92 -14.68 -3.31
C PHE A 96 9.01 -13.46 -3.47
N SER A 97 8.00 -13.41 -2.61
CA SER A 97 7.04 -12.30 -2.48
C SER A 97 6.98 -11.85 -1.02
N VAL A 98 6.58 -10.60 -0.78
CA VAL A 98 6.57 -10.02 0.58
C VAL A 98 5.16 -9.57 0.94
N LYS A 99 4.52 -10.27 1.88
CA LYS A 99 3.19 -9.86 2.39
C LYS A 99 3.37 -8.83 3.52
N GLY A 100 2.88 -7.62 3.27
CA GLY A 100 2.47 -6.70 4.33
C GLY A 100 1.00 -6.93 4.71
N GLY A 101 0.12 -5.99 4.38
CA GLY A 101 -1.34 -6.14 4.59
C GLY A 101 -2.09 -6.91 3.52
N GLY A 102 -1.43 -7.53 2.54
CA GLY A 102 -2.09 -8.43 1.57
C GLY A 102 -3.10 -7.80 0.60
N HIS A 103 -3.04 -6.49 0.32
CA HIS A 103 -4.04 -5.77 -0.50
C HIS A 103 -3.72 -5.62 -2.00
N SER A 104 -2.58 -6.10 -2.48
CA SER A 104 -2.23 -6.07 -3.92
C SER A 104 -3.19 -6.95 -4.75
N ARG A 105 -3.23 -6.72 -6.08
CA ARG A 105 -4.16 -7.42 -6.99
C ARG A 105 -3.49 -8.38 -7.96
N ASN A 106 -2.18 -8.29 -8.17
CA ASN A 106 -1.50 -9.12 -9.16
C ASN A 106 -0.98 -10.41 -8.49
N PRO A 107 -1.07 -11.56 -9.17
CA PRO A 107 -0.34 -12.77 -8.78
C PRO A 107 1.16 -12.48 -8.60
N GLY A 108 1.76 -12.93 -7.51
CA GLY A 108 3.18 -12.71 -7.22
C GLY A 108 3.51 -11.47 -6.37
N ASP A 109 2.56 -10.57 -6.10
CA ASP A 109 2.83 -9.36 -5.31
C ASP A 109 2.93 -9.66 -3.80
N SER A 110 1.83 -10.15 -3.22
CA SER A 110 1.68 -10.49 -1.80
C SER A 110 1.85 -11.98 -1.51
N ASN A 111 1.85 -12.83 -2.54
CA ASN A 111 1.95 -14.27 -2.42
C ASN A 111 2.74 -14.86 -3.60
N SER A 112 3.73 -15.70 -3.29
CA SER A 112 4.70 -16.18 -4.26
C SER A 112 4.17 -17.32 -5.12
N VAL A 113 4.43 -17.24 -6.42
CA VAL A 113 4.10 -18.29 -7.40
C VAL A 113 5.19 -19.36 -7.35
N GLY A 114 4.98 -20.41 -6.53
CA GLY A 114 5.89 -21.55 -6.39
C GLY A 114 7.18 -21.28 -5.61
N GLY A 115 7.43 -20.04 -5.18
CA GLY A 115 8.58 -19.64 -4.37
C GLY A 115 8.24 -19.50 -2.88
N VAL A 116 8.92 -18.61 -2.16
CA VAL A 116 8.64 -18.35 -0.72
C VAL A 116 7.82 -17.07 -0.54
N THR A 117 6.78 -17.13 0.30
CA THR A 117 6.07 -15.92 0.76
C THR A 117 6.66 -15.49 2.11
N VAL A 118 7.31 -14.33 2.15
CA VAL A 118 7.79 -13.71 3.39
C VAL A 118 6.68 -12.85 3.96
N ASP A 119 6.13 -13.24 5.10
CA ASP A 119 4.95 -12.60 5.68
C ASP A 119 5.28 -11.79 6.94
N LEU A 120 5.07 -10.47 6.85
CA LEU A 120 5.38 -9.52 7.91
C LEU A 120 4.22 -9.31 8.90
N ASP A 121 3.17 -10.13 8.88
CA ASP A 121 2.00 -10.00 9.78
C ASP A 121 2.37 -10.07 11.29
N ARG A 122 3.46 -10.78 11.61
CA ARG A 122 4.03 -10.84 12.97
C ARG A 122 4.86 -9.60 13.36
N MET A 123 5.18 -8.71 12.41
CA MET A 123 5.90 -7.45 12.62
C MET A 123 4.94 -6.26 12.75
N THR A 124 3.98 -6.37 13.67
CA THR A 124 2.90 -5.38 13.90
C THR A 124 3.14 -4.44 15.08
N GLN A 125 4.35 -4.43 15.65
CA GLN A 125 4.72 -3.48 16.70
C GLN A 125 4.64 -2.04 16.17
N VAL A 126 3.89 -1.19 16.86
CA VAL A 126 3.86 0.25 16.60
C VAL A 126 4.17 0.98 17.89
N ASP A 127 5.39 1.50 17.99
CA ASP A 127 5.82 2.33 19.11
C ASP A 127 5.26 3.75 18.95
N ILE A 128 3.97 3.89 19.25
CA ILE A 128 3.27 5.16 19.23
C ILE A 128 3.26 5.74 20.64
N LEU A 129 3.53 7.04 20.74
CA LEU A 129 3.03 7.85 21.85
C LEU A 129 1.50 8.09 21.66
N GLU A 130 0.73 6.98 21.61
CA GLU A 130 -0.74 6.81 21.41
C GLU A 130 -1.31 6.61 19.97
N HIS A 131 -1.63 5.34 19.63
CA HIS A 131 -2.73 4.75 18.78
C HIS A 131 -3.19 5.34 17.41
N VAL A 132 -3.70 4.61 16.38
CA VAL A 132 -3.79 3.17 15.93
C VAL A 132 -4.39 3.15 14.50
N GLY A 133 -4.09 2.16 13.61
CA GLY A 133 -4.90 1.89 12.40
C GLY A 133 -4.36 0.81 11.43
N THR A 134 -5.20 -0.16 11.01
CA THR A 134 -4.80 -1.33 10.19
C THR A 134 -5.05 -1.13 8.68
N VAL A 135 -4.02 -0.63 8.00
CA VAL A 135 -3.74 -0.94 6.58
C VAL A 135 -2.31 -1.48 6.55
N GLY A 136 -1.95 -2.31 5.57
CA GLY A 136 -0.57 -2.74 5.38
C GLY A 136 0.37 -1.56 5.11
N VAL A 137 0.95 -0.99 6.18
CA VAL A 137 1.71 0.27 6.16
C VAL A 137 2.83 0.22 5.12
N GLY A 138 3.52 -0.92 5.01
CA GLY A 138 4.56 -1.16 4.02
C GLY A 138 4.11 -0.88 2.58
N GLY A 139 3.27 -1.75 2.01
CA GLY A 139 2.83 -1.62 0.62
C GLY A 139 2.11 -0.30 0.31
N PHE A 140 1.29 0.20 1.24
CA PHE A 140 0.59 1.48 1.07
C PHE A 140 1.56 2.66 1.00
N THR A 141 2.53 2.72 1.91
CA THR A 141 3.49 3.84 1.98
C THR A 141 4.51 3.78 0.85
N LEU A 142 5.07 2.59 0.57
CA LEU A 142 6.09 2.40 -0.46
C LEU A 142 5.56 2.64 -1.90
N GLY A 143 4.25 2.49 -2.12
CA GLY A 143 3.60 2.82 -3.39
C GLY A 143 3.10 4.27 -3.51
N GLY A 144 3.21 5.09 -2.46
CA GLY A 144 2.63 6.44 -2.41
C GLY A 144 1.82 6.67 -1.15
N GLY A 145 0.61 6.10 -1.13
CA GLY A 145 -0.33 6.18 -0.02
C GLY A 145 -1.13 7.48 -0.01
N THR A 146 -2.16 7.56 -0.86
CA THR A 146 -3.10 8.70 -0.89
C THR A 146 -4.06 8.64 0.30
N SER A 147 -4.30 9.77 0.96
CA SER A 147 -5.21 9.87 2.11
C SER A 147 -6.19 11.04 1.98
N PRO A 148 -7.26 11.10 2.79
CA PRO A 148 -8.14 12.27 2.88
C PRO A 148 -7.44 13.58 3.25
N PHE A 149 -6.22 13.52 3.81
CA PHE A 149 -5.43 14.69 4.18
C PHE A 149 -4.32 15.01 3.19
N SER A 150 -4.26 14.34 2.04
CA SER A 150 -3.13 14.51 1.12
C SER A 150 -3.03 15.90 0.51
N ASN A 151 -4.13 16.65 0.43
CA ASN A 151 -4.14 18.06 0.05
C ASN A 151 -3.46 18.98 1.10
N LYS A 152 -3.28 18.50 2.34
CA LYS A 152 -2.73 19.26 3.47
C LYS A 152 -1.34 18.81 3.93
N TYR A 153 -1.06 17.50 3.82
CA TYR A 153 0.17 16.89 4.32
C TYR A 153 0.93 16.04 3.29
N GLY A 154 0.45 15.93 2.04
CA GLY A 154 1.05 15.06 1.03
C GLY A 154 0.63 13.59 1.16
N TRP A 155 1.28 12.71 0.42
CA TRP A 155 1.05 11.26 0.50
C TRP A 155 1.77 10.66 1.72
N ALA A 156 1.52 9.38 2.01
CA ALA A 156 2.14 8.69 3.14
C ALA A 156 3.68 8.72 3.06
N LEU A 157 4.27 8.51 1.88
CA LEU A 157 5.73 8.61 1.69
C LEU A 157 6.32 10.00 1.97
N ASP A 158 5.55 11.08 1.80
CA ASP A 158 6.01 12.45 2.06
C ASP A 158 6.19 12.70 3.57
N ASN A 159 5.56 11.86 4.39
CA ASN A 159 5.55 11.91 5.84
C ASN A 159 6.49 10.89 6.49
N VAL A 160 7.20 10.05 5.73
CA VAL A 160 8.27 9.18 6.26
C VAL A 160 9.54 10.00 6.48
N TYR A 161 10.11 9.93 7.67
CA TYR A 161 11.43 10.48 8.00
C TYR A 161 12.55 9.46 7.78
N GLU A 162 12.31 8.19 8.09
CA GLU A 162 13.30 7.11 8.02
C GLU A 162 12.62 5.78 7.68
N TYR A 163 13.36 4.92 6.95
CA TYR A 163 12.96 3.56 6.60
C TYR A 163 14.01 2.61 7.17
N GLU A 164 13.64 1.57 7.91
CA GLU A 164 14.60 0.50 8.26
C GLU A 164 14.53 -0.58 7.17
N VAL A 165 15.61 -0.78 6.43
CA VAL A 165 15.64 -1.68 5.26
C VAL A 165 16.62 -2.82 5.48
N ARG A 166 16.19 -4.05 5.19
CA ARG A 166 17.03 -5.24 5.19
C ARG A 166 17.36 -5.68 3.76
N LEU A 167 18.66 -5.90 3.54
CA LEU A 167 19.27 -6.33 2.28
C LEU A 167 19.84 -7.75 2.44
N SER A 168 20.10 -8.42 1.32
CA SER A 168 20.59 -9.81 1.28
C SER A 168 22.11 -9.97 1.36
N LEU A 169 22.84 -8.89 1.66
CA LEU A 169 24.29 -8.88 1.83
C LEU A 169 24.62 -8.44 3.28
N GLU A 170 25.52 -9.18 3.90
CA GLU A 170 25.87 -9.17 5.33
C GLU A 170 25.72 -7.80 6.00
N SER A 171 24.78 -7.69 6.95
CA SER A 171 24.73 -6.65 7.99
C SER A 171 24.69 -5.17 7.54
N LEU A 172 24.29 -4.86 6.30
CA LEU A 172 23.97 -3.48 5.92
C LEU A 172 22.63 -3.03 6.51
N GLU A 173 22.64 -2.71 7.81
CA GLU A 173 21.73 -1.72 8.39
C GLU A 173 22.04 -0.35 7.78
N ALA A 174 21.35 -0.04 6.69
CA ALA A 174 21.24 1.33 6.23
C ALA A 174 20.29 2.08 7.18
N LEU A 175 20.80 2.54 8.33
CA LEU A 175 20.18 3.68 9.03
C LEU A 175 20.36 4.91 8.13
N PHE A 176 19.26 5.54 7.71
CA PHE A 176 19.32 6.58 6.68
C PHE A 176 19.41 7.97 7.30
N PRO A 177 20.49 8.67 6.95
CA PRO A 177 20.34 10.05 6.48
C PRO A 177 20.93 10.26 5.07
N TYR A 178 21.23 9.18 4.33
CA TYR A 178 21.78 9.27 2.96
C TYR A 178 20.70 9.73 1.96
N PRO A 179 20.87 10.88 1.27
CA PRO A 179 19.81 11.48 0.46
C PRO A 179 19.32 10.60 -0.71
N GLU A 180 20.22 9.84 -1.32
CA GLU A 180 19.94 9.22 -2.63
C GLU A 180 19.04 7.98 -2.52
N CYS A 181 19.25 7.13 -1.52
CA CYS A 181 18.34 6.01 -1.24
C CYS A 181 16.99 6.47 -0.66
N PHE A 182 16.97 7.58 0.09
CA PHE A 182 15.73 8.20 0.56
C PHE A 182 14.88 8.73 -0.60
N ILE A 183 15.53 9.28 -1.64
CA ILE A 183 14.88 9.66 -2.91
C ILE A 183 14.29 8.44 -3.62
N LEU A 184 14.96 7.28 -3.67
CA LEU A 184 14.44 6.07 -4.33
C LEU A 184 13.11 5.59 -3.72
N TYR A 185 13.01 5.51 -2.40
CA TYR A 185 11.76 5.09 -1.75
C TYR A 185 10.65 6.14 -1.86
N ARG A 186 10.97 7.44 -1.79
CA ARG A 186 9.99 8.50 -2.08
C ARG A 186 9.60 8.61 -3.56
N SER A 187 10.40 8.04 -4.47
CA SER A 187 10.07 7.94 -5.90
C SER A 187 9.10 6.78 -6.21
N ARG A 188 8.34 6.29 -5.21
CA ARG A 188 7.46 5.11 -5.29
C ARG A 188 8.21 3.82 -5.66
N GLY A 189 9.45 3.69 -5.15
CA GLY A 189 10.32 2.55 -5.41
C GLY A 189 9.78 1.17 -4.99
N GLY A 190 8.69 1.12 -4.22
CA GLY A 190 8.12 -0.14 -3.75
C GLY A 190 9.08 -0.91 -2.84
N ASN A 191 9.02 -2.23 -2.93
CA ASN A 191 9.93 -3.18 -2.27
C ASN A 191 11.14 -3.59 -3.16
N ASN A 192 11.35 -2.94 -4.31
CA ASN A 192 12.41 -3.32 -5.28
C ASN A 192 13.83 -3.21 -4.72
N PHE A 193 14.03 -2.40 -3.67
CA PHE A 193 15.34 -2.11 -3.09
C PHE A 193 15.64 -2.87 -1.79
N GLY A 194 14.72 -3.70 -1.30
CA GLY A 194 14.87 -4.45 -0.05
C GLY A 194 13.58 -4.57 0.75
N ILE A 195 13.59 -5.38 1.81
CA ILE A 195 12.44 -5.54 2.71
C ILE A 195 12.49 -4.44 3.77
N VAL A 196 11.47 -3.58 3.78
CA VAL A 196 11.33 -2.53 4.79
C VAL A 196 10.69 -3.13 6.04
N THR A 197 11.37 -3.00 7.17
CA THR A 197 11.04 -3.63 8.45
C THR A 197 10.48 -2.63 9.48
N ALA A 198 10.83 -1.35 9.36
CA ALA A 198 10.24 -0.27 10.16
C ALA A 198 10.11 1.04 9.35
N PHE A 199 9.22 1.92 9.79
CA PHE A 199 9.01 3.26 9.24
C PHE A 199 8.94 4.28 10.38
N THR A 200 9.80 5.28 10.38
CA THR A 200 9.63 6.45 11.27
C THR A 200 8.81 7.49 10.53
N VAL A 201 7.60 7.77 11.02
CA VAL A 201 6.63 8.64 10.34
C VAL A 201 6.29 9.89 11.15
N ARG A 202 5.98 10.98 10.44
CA ARG A 202 5.41 12.19 11.00
C ARG A 202 3.96 11.95 11.41
N THR A 203 3.66 12.19 12.68
CA THR A 203 2.29 12.27 13.18
C THR A 203 1.81 13.72 13.26
N PHE A 204 0.49 13.91 13.34
CA PHE A 204 -0.15 15.21 13.55
C PHE A 204 -1.42 15.03 14.39
N SER A 205 -1.76 16.05 15.18
CA SER A 205 -3.01 16.05 15.94
C SER A 205 -4.20 16.17 15.00
N GLN A 206 -5.16 15.26 15.11
CA GLN A 206 -6.38 15.24 14.31
C GLN A 206 -7.61 15.04 15.21
N GLY A 207 -8.53 16.02 15.17
CA GLY A 207 -9.83 15.90 15.81
C GLY A 207 -10.88 15.20 14.94
N PRO A 208 -12.16 15.21 15.34
CA PRO A 208 -13.23 14.62 14.54
C PRO A 208 -13.33 15.26 13.15
N VAL A 209 -13.48 14.43 12.13
CA VAL A 209 -13.66 14.83 10.73
C VAL A 209 -15.11 14.62 10.30
N SER A 210 -15.54 15.30 9.23
CA SER A 210 -16.82 15.02 8.58
C SER A 210 -16.61 14.13 7.36
N THR A 211 -17.38 13.03 7.28
CA THR A 211 -17.49 12.19 6.08
C THR A 211 -18.96 12.13 5.67
N THR A 212 -19.26 12.53 4.44
CA THR A 212 -20.59 12.40 3.83
C THR A 212 -20.52 11.45 2.64
N THR A 213 -21.28 10.37 2.69
CA THR A 213 -21.49 9.49 1.53
C THR A 213 -22.82 9.87 0.89
N THR A 214 -22.81 10.16 -0.40
CA THR A 214 -23.98 10.46 -1.22
C THR A 214 -24.07 9.47 -2.38
N THR A 215 -25.23 8.85 -2.57
CA THR A 215 -25.54 8.05 -3.78
C THR A 215 -26.54 8.83 -4.64
N TYR A 216 -26.22 8.97 -5.93
CA TYR A 216 -26.94 9.82 -6.86
C TYR A 216 -27.91 9.03 -7.74
N LEU A 217 -28.87 9.72 -8.34
CA LEU A 217 -29.73 9.16 -9.39
C LEU A 217 -28.91 9.01 -10.68
N GLN A 218 -29.14 7.94 -11.46
CA GLN A 218 -28.38 7.64 -12.68
C GLN A 218 -28.40 8.80 -13.70
N ASN A 219 -29.51 9.53 -13.79
CA ASN A 219 -29.68 10.68 -14.67
C ASN A 219 -28.97 11.97 -14.22
N GLN A 220 -28.26 11.95 -13.07
CA GLN A 220 -27.47 13.08 -12.57
C GLN A 220 -25.96 12.90 -12.82
N THR A 221 -25.55 11.80 -13.49
CA THR A 221 -24.14 11.44 -13.66
C THR A 221 -23.30 12.58 -14.21
N GLU A 222 -23.67 13.17 -15.36
CA GLU A 222 -22.97 14.32 -15.94
C GLU A 222 -22.88 15.51 -14.98
N GLN A 223 -23.98 15.88 -14.31
CA GLN A 223 -23.98 17.00 -13.37
C GLN A 223 -23.05 16.74 -12.16
N VAL A 224 -22.97 15.49 -11.68
CA VAL A 224 -22.01 15.14 -10.62
C VAL A 224 -20.58 15.23 -11.14
N LEU A 225 -20.30 14.72 -12.34
CA LEU A 225 -18.97 14.79 -12.95
C LEU A 225 -18.51 16.24 -13.16
N ASP A 226 -19.37 17.12 -13.67
CA ASP A 226 -19.09 18.56 -13.81
C ASP A 226 -18.73 19.22 -12.48
N GLN A 227 -19.50 18.91 -11.42
CA GLN A 227 -19.26 19.50 -10.09
C GLN A 227 -18.03 18.91 -9.40
N VAL A 228 -17.69 17.65 -9.66
CA VAL A 228 -16.44 17.02 -9.22
C VAL A 228 -15.24 17.58 -9.99
N TYR A 229 -15.37 17.82 -11.29
CA TYR A 229 -14.35 18.51 -12.08
C TYR A 229 -14.07 19.91 -11.52
N GLN A 230 -15.12 20.68 -11.19
CA GLN A 230 -14.98 22.00 -10.59
C GLN A 230 -14.27 21.96 -9.22
N LEU A 231 -14.56 20.98 -8.34
CA LEU A 231 -13.84 20.81 -7.07
C LEU A 231 -12.31 20.75 -7.22
N PHE A 232 -11.83 20.17 -8.33
CA PHE A 232 -10.40 19.94 -8.58
C PHE A 232 -9.76 20.91 -9.58
N THR A 233 -10.52 21.86 -10.15
CA THR A 233 -10.02 22.81 -11.15
C THR A 233 -10.33 24.28 -10.86
N ASP A 234 -11.23 24.58 -9.93
CA ASP A 234 -11.48 25.94 -9.46
C ASP A 234 -10.46 26.32 -8.37
N ASP A 235 -9.69 27.39 -8.58
CA ASP A 235 -8.66 27.88 -7.65
C ASP A 235 -9.22 28.23 -6.26
N ALA A 236 -10.45 28.74 -6.18
CA ALA A 236 -11.08 29.10 -4.92
C ALA A 236 -11.50 27.85 -4.14
N LEU A 237 -11.99 26.80 -4.83
CA LEU A 237 -12.32 25.53 -4.19
C LEU A 237 -11.06 24.77 -3.77
N THR A 238 -10.12 24.55 -4.70
CA THR A 238 -8.87 23.78 -4.47
C THR A 238 -7.99 24.36 -3.37
N SER A 239 -8.13 25.64 -3.03
CA SER A 239 -7.42 26.27 -1.90
C SER A 239 -7.81 25.74 -0.51
N ASP A 240 -8.97 25.09 -0.32
CA ASP A 240 -9.38 24.51 0.97
C ASP A 240 -8.78 23.12 1.19
N VAL A 241 -7.52 23.09 1.63
CA VAL A 241 -6.73 21.87 1.91
C VAL A 241 -7.37 20.85 2.87
N GLU A 242 -8.46 21.19 3.56
CA GLU A 242 -9.20 20.23 4.39
C GLU A 242 -10.15 19.33 3.59
N MET A 243 -10.43 19.64 2.31
CA MET A 243 -11.32 18.85 1.48
C MET A 243 -10.63 17.60 0.92
N GLY A 244 -11.41 16.51 0.82
CA GLY A 244 -11.10 15.35 0.00
C GLY A 244 -12.39 14.81 -0.63
N TYR A 245 -12.29 14.18 -1.80
CA TYR A 245 -13.45 13.62 -2.48
C TYR A 245 -13.09 12.31 -3.17
N ASP A 246 -13.76 11.22 -2.80
CA ASP A 246 -13.68 9.93 -3.49
C ASP A 246 -14.94 9.72 -4.34
N MET A 247 -14.82 9.05 -5.49
CA MET A 247 -15.95 8.73 -6.38
C MET A 247 -15.93 7.28 -6.81
N TYR A 248 -17.10 6.65 -6.85
CA TYR A 248 -17.30 5.28 -7.30
C TYR A 248 -18.47 5.24 -8.28
N TYR A 249 -18.17 4.96 -9.55
CA TYR A 249 -19.17 4.58 -10.55
C TYR A 249 -19.16 3.05 -10.65
N THR A 250 -20.27 2.41 -10.28
CA THR A 250 -20.34 0.96 -10.04
C THR A 250 -21.49 0.36 -10.81
N TYR A 251 -21.22 -0.69 -11.60
CA TYR A 251 -22.26 -1.53 -12.20
C TYR A 251 -22.86 -2.47 -11.15
N VAL A 252 -24.19 -2.54 -11.09
CA VAL A 252 -24.97 -3.34 -10.15
C VAL A 252 -25.68 -4.44 -10.94
N SER A 253 -25.11 -5.64 -10.94
CA SER A 253 -25.55 -6.75 -11.79
C SER A 253 -26.91 -7.36 -11.43
N GLN A 254 -27.46 -7.05 -10.25
CA GLN A 254 -28.78 -7.52 -9.84
C GLN A 254 -29.91 -6.84 -10.63
N ASP A 255 -29.72 -5.56 -10.95
CA ASP A 255 -30.73 -4.69 -11.56
C ASP A 255 -30.31 -4.17 -12.95
N ASP A 256 -29.24 -4.72 -13.54
CA ASP A 256 -28.61 -4.28 -14.81
C ASP A 256 -28.45 -2.75 -14.91
N SER A 257 -27.91 -2.14 -13.85
CA SER A 257 -27.89 -0.68 -13.70
C SER A 257 -26.55 -0.14 -13.21
N PHE A 258 -26.37 1.18 -13.32
CA PHE A 258 -25.19 1.88 -12.82
C PHE A 258 -25.55 2.79 -11.65
N SER A 259 -24.79 2.66 -10.57
CA SER A 259 -24.88 3.51 -9.37
C SER A 259 -23.65 4.41 -9.28
N LEU A 260 -23.89 5.71 -9.12
CA LEU A 260 -22.85 6.70 -8.83
C LEU A 260 -22.90 7.06 -7.35
N SER A 261 -21.78 6.89 -6.64
CA SER A 261 -21.63 7.31 -5.25
C SER A 261 -20.38 8.17 -5.09
N GLY A 262 -20.49 9.21 -4.27
CA GLY A 262 -19.38 10.09 -3.92
C GLY A 262 -19.24 10.24 -2.41
N THR A 263 -18.00 10.19 -1.92
CA THR A 263 -17.65 10.36 -0.51
C THR A 263 -16.95 11.72 -0.34
N GLN A 264 -17.68 12.70 0.18
CA GLN A 264 -17.16 14.00 0.56
C GLN A 264 -16.47 13.87 1.92
N ARG A 265 -15.20 14.23 2.03
CA ARG A 265 -14.42 14.21 3.28
C ARG A 265 -13.96 15.61 3.63
N TYR A 266 -13.96 15.92 4.93
CA TYR A 266 -13.53 17.22 5.42
C TYR A 266 -12.78 17.11 6.74
N GLY A 267 -11.55 17.61 6.80
CA GLY A 267 -10.63 17.51 7.94
C GLY A 267 -11.10 18.18 9.26
N LYS A 268 -12.27 18.82 9.25
CA LYS A 268 -12.90 19.52 10.38
C LYS A 268 -14.30 18.96 10.66
N PRO A 269 -14.85 19.09 11.88
CA PRO A 269 -16.17 18.58 12.27
C PRO A 269 -17.33 19.46 11.75
N VAL A 270 -17.35 19.75 10.45
CA VAL A 270 -18.35 20.61 9.79
C VAL A 270 -19.30 19.74 8.97
N ARG A 271 -20.59 19.72 9.35
CA ARG A 271 -21.58 18.81 8.74
C ARG A 271 -21.82 19.05 7.26
N ASN A 272 -21.84 20.31 6.82
CA ASN A 272 -22.00 20.71 5.43
C ASN A 272 -20.94 21.77 5.07
N PRO A 273 -19.70 21.38 4.74
CA PRO A 273 -18.64 22.31 4.35
C PRO A 273 -19.03 23.11 3.10
N ALA A 274 -18.64 24.38 3.05
CA ALA A 274 -19.01 25.28 1.95
C ALA A 274 -18.48 24.82 0.58
N VAL A 275 -17.29 24.21 0.55
CA VAL A 275 -16.66 23.65 -0.66
C VAL A 275 -17.54 22.62 -1.38
N PHE A 276 -18.36 21.87 -0.65
CA PHE A 276 -19.27 20.87 -1.23
C PHE A 276 -20.70 21.38 -1.51
N LYS A 277 -20.96 22.69 -1.34
CA LYS A 277 -22.31 23.29 -1.41
C LYS A 277 -23.05 22.95 -2.72
N ALA A 278 -22.36 23.00 -3.86
CA ALA A 278 -22.99 22.76 -5.15
C ALA A 278 -23.34 21.27 -5.34
N ILE A 279 -22.43 20.36 -4.97
CA ILE A 279 -22.71 18.91 -4.90
C ILE A 279 -23.87 18.59 -3.95
N TYR A 280 -24.02 19.36 -2.87
CA TYR A 280 -25.13 19.17 -1.95
C TYR A 280 -26.51 19.52 -2.53
N GLN A 281 -26.57 20.34 -3.59
CA GLN A 281 -27.79 20.70 -4.31
C GLN A 281 -28.24 19.65 -5.34
N ILE A 282 -27.34 18.77 -5.79
CA ILE A 282 -27.66 17.74 -6.80
C ILE A 282 -28.71 16.75 -6.22
N PRO A 283 -29.77 16.41 -6.99
CA PRO A 283 -30.71 15.34 -6.66
C PRO A 283 -30.02 14.00 -6.39
N ARG A 284 -30.49 13.27 -5.39
CA ARG A 284 -29.81 12.08 -4.84
C ARG A 284 -30.80 11.04 -4.35
N LEU A 285 -30.36 9.78 -4.33
CA LEU A 285 -31.08 8.67 -3.70
C LEU A 285 -30.90 8.70 -2.19
N THR A 286 -29.65 8.72 -1.72
CA THR A 286 -29.31 8.69 -0.29
C THR A 286 -28.20 9.69 0.03
N ARG A 287 -28.16 10.13 1.29
CA ARG A 287 -27.03 10.86 1.86
C ARG A 287 -26.92 10.58 3.35
N SER A 288 -25.77 10.09 3.79
CA SER A 288 -25.43 9.93 5.20
C SER A 288 -24.21 10.79 5.52
N THR A 289 -24.24 11.50 6.65
CA THR A 289 -23.11 12.31 7.14
C THR A 289 -22.76 11.88 8.56
N THR A 290 -21.52 11.45 8.73
CA THR A 290 -20.94 11.02 10.01
C THR A 290 -19.84 11.99 10.40
N ILE A 291 -19.87 12.50 11.64
CA ILE A 291 -18.75 13.24 12.23
C ILE A 291 -18.15 12.36 13.34
N SER A 292 -16.89 11.96 13.17
CA SER A 292 -16.21 11.04 14.10
C SER A 292 -14.68 11.13 13.93
N ASN A 293 -13.95 10.50 14.84
CA ASN A 293 -12.48 10.38 14.73
C ASN A 293 -12.10 9.41 13.60
N MET A 294 -10.98 9.67 12.93
CA MET A 294 -10.49 8.85 11.81
C MET A 294 -10.42 7.36 12.16
N GLY A 295 -9.87 7.01 13.33
CA GLY A 295 -9.74 5.62 13.78
C GLY A 295 -11.06 4.88 14.06
N ASN A 296 -12.21 5.57 14.05
CA ASN A 296 -13.53 4.94 14.03
C ASN A 296 -14.02 4.75 12.58
N LEU A 297 -13.79 5.74 11.72
CA LEU A 297 -14.19 5.72 10.30
C LEU A 297 -13.39 4.72 9.45
N THR A 298 -12.23 4.27 9.92
CA THR A 298 -11.40 3.25 9.24
C THR A 298 -11.65 1.82 9.74
N ARG A 299 -12.55 1.60 10.71
CA ARG A 299 -12.90 0.26 11.21
C ARG A 299 -13.88 -0.50 10.32
N GLU A 300 -14.49 0.18 9.36
CA GLU A 300 -15.42 -0.40 8.37
C GLU A 300 -14.69 -0.88 7.09
N SER A 301 -13.44 -1.35 7.22
CA SER A 301 -12.77 -2.09 6.14
C SER A 301 -13.38 -3.49 6.03
N GLU A 302 -13.76 -3.88 4.81
CA GLU A 302 -14.19 -5.25 4.51
C GLU A 302 -13.16 -6.28 5.00
N PRO A 303 -13.59 -7.49 5.45
CA PRO A 303 -12.67 -8.55 5.82
C PRO A 303 -11.69 -8.89 4.69
N LEU A 304 -10.45 -9.25 5.07
CA LEU A 304 -9.51 -9.85 4.12
C LEU A 304 -10.14 -11.13 3.54
N GLY A 305 -9.92 -11.37 2.25
CA GLY A 305 -10.55 -12.45 1.48
C GLY A 305 -11.81 -12.06 0.70
N THR A 306 -12.26 -10.80 0.76
CA THR A 306 -13.41 -10.32 -0.01
C THR A 306 -13.00 -9.57 -1.29
N THR A 307 -13.16 -10.21 -2.44
CA THR A 307 -13.13 -9.49 -3.73
C THR A 307 -14.49 -8.85 -4.01
N ARG A 308 -14.47 -7.66 -4.61
CA ARG A 308 -15.67 -7.10 -5.27
C ARG A 308 -15.92 -7.79 -6.62
N TYR A 309 -16.18 -9.09 -6.58
CA TYR A 309 -16.72 -9.85 -7.70
C TYR A 309 -18.14 -10.29 -7.36
N ALA A 310 -19.13 -9.63 -7.97
CA ALA A 310 -20.47 -10.18 -8.02
C ALA A 310 -20.42 -11.46 -8.88
N PRO A 311 -20.90 -12.62 -8.40
CA PRO A 311 -20.77 -13.88 -9.12
C PRO A 311 -21.72 -13.93 -10.32
N GLY A 312 -21.22 -13.52 -11.49
CA GLY A 312 -21.80 -13.83 -12.80
C GLY A 312 -21.02 -14.96 -13.47
N PRO A 313 -21.68 -15.90 -14.18
CA PRO A 313 -20.99 -17.01 -14.83
C PRO A 313 -20.18 -16.52 -16.04
N PHE A 314 -18.86 -16.42 -15.87
CA PHE A 314 -17.96 -16.12 -16.99
C PHE A 314 -17.60 -17.39 -17.75
N ASN A 315 -17.90 -17.40 -19.05
CA ASN A 315 -17.47 -18.43 -19.98
C ASN A 315 -16.11 -18.02 -20.57
N ALA A 316 -15.15 -18.95 -20.68
CA ALA A 316 -13.72 -18.62 -20.81
C ALA A 316 -13.26 -18.05 -22.17
N ASP A 317 -14.16 -17.92 -23.14
CA ASP A 317 -13.82 -17.71 -24.57
C ASP A 317 -13.83 -16.26 -25.06
N THR A 318 -13.79 -15.25 -24.18
CA THR A 318 -13.75 -13.82 -24.57
C THR A 318 -12.51 -13.09 -24.07
N LEU A 319 -11.39 -13.35 -24.75
CA LEU A 319 -10.17 -12.55 -24.64
C LEU A 319 -10.40 -11.11 -25.16
N ILE A 320 -10.29 -10.12 -24.28
CA ILE A 320 -10.16 -8.70 -24.65
C ILE A 320 -8.70 -8.27 -24.40
N PRO A 321 -8.05 -7.49 -25.28
CA PRO A 321 -6.59 -7.39 -25.29
C PRO A 321 -5.98 -6.62 -24.12
N HIS A 322 -4.71 -6.95 -23.85
CA HIS A 322 -3.83 -6.25 -22.91
C HIS A 322 -3.73 -4.75 -23.20
N TRP A 323 -3.92 -3.93 -22.18
CA TRP A 323 -3.53 -2.52 -22.19
C TRP A 323 -2.25 -2.33 -21.38
N HIS A 324 -1.16 -2.04 -22.08
CA HIS A 324 0.08 -1.56 -21.47
C HIS A 324 -0.05 -0.07 -21.13
N TRP A 325 0.34 0.32 -19.92
CA TRP A 325 0.57 1.72 -19.58
C TRP A 325 2.05 2.05 -19.82
N TYR A 326 2.28 3.16 -20.51
CA TYR A 326 3.57 3.87 -20.56
C TYR A 326 3.73 4.74 -19.31
#